data_AF-A0A1E8FJ37-F1
#
_entry.id   AF-A0A1E8FJ37-F1
#
_cell.length_a   1.000
_cell.length_b   1.000
_cell.length_c   1.000
_cell.angle_alpha   90.00
_cell.angle_beta   90.00
_cell.angle_gamma   90.00
#
_symmetry.space_group_name_H-M   'P 1'
#
loop_
_entity.id
_entity.type
_entity.pdbx_description
1 polymer ?
#
loop_
_entity_poly.entity_id
_entity_poly.type
_entity_poly.pdbx_seq_one_letter_code
_entity_poly.pdbx_strand_id
1 'polypeptide(L)'
;MQEQPMVIDFDFGLRQLNGNRSLLYRLLRKFAAEYRTLDARLQVMMAEKDIANAENLVHTLKGVSGNLGCTAVYQTSRLVNEELKLGKPEPSSLKELIEQLNETIRVIEELPDDSHTPQASDAPADAKQQTLQALTQALQHHEYINDDKLNKWLAVLDFDNSHRQSLIDAVSSLEYDKALTIIEGATA
;
A
#
# COMPACT_ATOMS: atom_id res chain seq x y z
N MET A 1 7.65 29.56 12.97
CA MET A 1 7.52 28.12 13.24
C MET A 1 7.85 27.42 11.94
N GLN A 2 8.94 26.65 11.89
CA GLN A 2 9.18 25.77 10.74
C GLN A 2 8.23 24.60 10.90
N GLU A 3 7.21 24.51 10.04
CA GLU A 3 6.36 23.33 9.96
C GLU A 3 7.26 22.17 9.56
N GLN A 4 7.47 21.21 10.47
CA GLN A 4 8.23 20.01 10.13
C GLN A 4 7.46 19.30 9.01
N PRO A 5 8.11 18.96 7.89
CA PRO A 5 7.43 18.34 6.78
C PRO A 5 6.83 17.00 7.23
N MET A 6 5.55 16.82 6.95
CA MET A 6 4.85 15.57 7.21
C MET A 6 5.56 14.43 6.45
N VAL A 7 6.08 13.44 7.18
CA VAL A 7 6.87 12.35 6.57
C VAL A 7 6.06 11.62 5.48
N ILE A 8 4.79 11.30 5.77
CA ILE A 8 3.84 10.68 4.84
C ILE A 8 2.46 11.34 4.96
N ASP A 9 1.90 11.80 3.85
CA ASP A 9 0.50 12.22 3.71
C ASP A 9 -0.36 11.03 3.28
N PHE A 10 -0.88 10.32 4.29
CA PHE A 10 -1.72 9.14 4.08
C PHE A 10 -3.04 9.47 3.38
N ASP A 11 -3.65 10.63 3.64
CA ASP A 11 -4.92 11.03 3.02
C ASP A 11 -4.73 11.31 1.53
N PHE A 12 -3.62 11.94 1.15
CA PHE A 12 -3.23 12.05 -0.25
C PHE A 12 -2.99 10.68 -0.88
N GLY A 13 -2.17 9.83 -0.27
CA GLY A 13 -1.87 8.50 -0.80
C GLY A 13 -3.12 7.63 -0.98
N LEU A 14 -4.06 7.69 -0.03
CA LEU A 14 -5.35 7.00 -0.12
C LEU A 14 -6.20 7.54 -1.27
N ARG A 15 -6.28 8.87 -1.45
CA ARG A 15 -7.01 9.48 -2.57
C ARG A 15 -6.47 9.06 -3.92
N GLN A 16 -5.15 8.94 -4.09
CA GLN A 16 -4.53 8.44 -5.33
C GLN A 16 -4.94 7.00 -5.65
N LEU A 17 -5.30 6.22 -4.62
CA LEU A 17 -5.64 4.81 -4.74
C LEU A 17 -7.13 4.55 -4.54
N ASN A 18 -7.99 5.55 -4.76
CA ASN A 18 -9.44 5.47 -4.61
C ASN A 18 -9.88 4.91 -3.23
N GLY A 19 -9.17 5.28 -2.17
CA GLY A 19 -9.43 4.83 -0.79
C GLY A 19 -8.88 3.44 -0.46
N ASN A 20 -8.13 2.78 -1.35
CA ASN A 20 -7.62 1.44 -1.12
C ASN A 20 -6.41 1.42 -0.17
N ARG A 21 -6.69 1.35 1.13
CA ARG A 21 -5.68 1.32 2.21
C ARG A 21 -4.73 0.13 2.14
N SER A 22 -5.24 -1.07 1.86
CA SER A 22 -4.42 -2.28 1.73
C SER A 22 -3.40 -2.14 0.59
N LEU A 23 -3.83 -1.60 -0.56
CA LEU A 23 -2.94 -1.32 -1.67
C LEU A 23 -1.89 -0.27 -1.29
N LEU A 24 -2.28 0.82 -0.62
CA LEU A 24 -1.36 1.85 -0.17
C LEU A 24 -0.26 1.26 0.71
N TYR A 25 -0.63 0.48 1.73
CA TYR A 25 0.31 -0.09 2.67
C TYR A 25 1.25 -1.07 1.97
N ARG A 26 0.73 -1.92 1.08
CA ARG A 26 1.57 -2.83 0.28
C ARG A 26 2.58 -2.08 -0.59
N LEU A 27 2.18 -0.96 -1.20
CA LEU A 27 3.08 -0.13 -2.00
C LEU A 27 4.12 0.59 -1.15
N LEU A 28 3.74 1.11 0.02
CA LEU A 28 4.67 1.69 0.99
C LEU A 28 5.70 0.67 1.47
N ARG A 29 5.29 -0.56 1.79
CA ARG A 29 6.22 -1.64 2.17
C ARG A 29 7.19 -2.01 1.05
N LYS A 30 6.71 -2.06 -0.20
CA LYS A 30 7.57 -2.27 -1.38
C LYS A 30 8.57 -1.13 -1.56
N PHE A 31 8.11 0.12 -1.41
CA PHE A 31 8.97 1.30 -1.43
C PHE A 31 10.08 1.19 -0.38
N ALA A 32 9.72 0.85 0.86
CA ALA A 32 10.71 0.71 1.93
C ALA A 32 11.76 -0.38 1.64
N ALA A 33 11.31 -1.53 1.11
CA ALA A 33 12.22 -2.61 0.72
C ALA A 33 13.14 -2.23 -0.45
N GLU A 34 12.62 -1.53 -1.47
CA GLU A 34 13.36 -1.13 -2.67
C GLU A 34 14.45 -0.09 -2.36
N TYR A 35 14.16 0.87 -1.48
CA TYR A 35 15.02 2.02 -1.24
C TYR A 35 15.86 1.92 0.04
N ARG A 36 15.77 0.84 0.82
CA ARG A 36 16.60 0.63 2.03
C ARG A 36 18.11 0.74 1.77
N THR A 37 18.57 0.41 0.57
CA THR A 37 19.99 0.47 0.18
C THR A 37 20.34 1.66 -0.70
N LEU A 38 19.45 2.66 -0.82
CA LEU A 38 19.65 3.82 -1.69
C LEU A 38 20.95 4.58 -1.36
N ASP A 39 21.27 4.78 -0.09
CA ASP A 39 22.50 5.47 0.34
C ASP A 39 23.75 4.78 -0.23
N ALA A 40 23.89 3.46 0.01
CA ALA A 40 25.02 2.69 -0.51
C ALA A 40 25.10 2.74 -2.05
N ARG A 41 23.96 2.68 -2.74
CA ARG A 41 23.91 2.78 -4.21
C ARG A 41 24.36 4.15 -4.71
N LEU A 42 23.92 5.23 -4.07
CA LEU A 42 24.31 6.59 -4.41
C LEU A 42 25.80 6.83 -4.14
N GLN A 43 26.34 6.35 -3.02
CA GLN A 43 27.76 6.48 -2.71
C GLN A 43 28.65 5.81 -3.78
N VAL A 44 28.27 4.61 -4.25
CA VAL A 44 28.97 3.92 -5.35
C VAL A 44 28.91 4.75 -6.64
N MET A 45 27.72 5.19 -7.05
CA MET A 45 27.56 6.01 -8.26
C MET A 45 28.35 7.32 -8.19
N MET A 46 28.37 7.99 -7.03
CA MET A 46 29.16 9.21 -6.83
C MET A 46 30.67 8.95 -6.91
N ALA A 47 31.15 7.85 -6.31
CA ALA A 47 32.56 7.46 -6.37
C ALA A 47 33.02 7.12 -7.80
N GLU A 48 32.15 6.49 -8.58
CA GLU A 48 32.38 6.16 -9.99
C GLU A 48 32.14 7.34 -10.94
N LYS A 49 31.72 8.50 -10.40
CA LYS A 49 31.31 9.70 -11.17
C LYS A 49 30.17 9.43 -12.17
N ASP A 50 29.36 8.42 -11.89
CA ASP A 50 28.18 8.05 -12.66
C ASP A 50 26.97 8.91 -12.26
N ILE A 51 27.08 10.21 -12.57
CA ILE A 51 26.06 11.20 -12.23
C ILE A 51 24.73 10.92 -12.96
N ALA A 52 24.79 10.33 -14.16
CA ALA A 52 23.61 10.01 -14.94
C ALA A 52 22.74 8.94 -14.26
N ASN A 53 23.34 7.84 -13.79
CA ASN A 53 22.57 6.82 -13.09
C ASN A 53 22.10 7.26 -11.70
N ALA A 54 22.89 8.09 -11.01
CA ALA A 54 22.44 8.71 -9.76
C ALA A 54 21.23 9.62 -9.97
N GLU A 55 21.24 10.46 -11.02
CA GLU A 55 20.11 11.32 -11.36
C GLU A 55 18.87 10.49 -11.69
N ASN A 56 18.99 9.45 -12.51
CA ASN A 56 17.88 8.54 -12.82
C ASN A 56 17.30 7.86 -11.57
N LEU A 57 18.16 7.42 -10.63
CA LEU A 57 17.75 6.80 -9.39
C LEU A 57 16.96 7.79 -8.51
N VAL A 58 17.48 9.00 -8.31
CA VAL A 58 16.81 10.04 -7.51
C VAL A 58 15.53 10.53 -8.20
N HIS A 59 15.52 10.60 -9.54
CA HIS A 59 14.34 10.95 -10.32
C HIS A 59 13.20 9.96 -10.11
N THR A 60 13.53 8.67 -10.13
CA THR A 60 12.58 7.59 -9.89
C THR A 60 12.05 7.65 -8.47
N LEU A 61 12.94 7.81 -7.48
CA LEU A 61 12.57 7.98 -6.08
C LEU A 61 11.62 9.16 -5.88
N LYS A 62 11.89 10.30 -6.51
CA LYS A 62 11.01 11.48 -6.49
C LYS A 62 9.63 11.16 -7.04
N GLY A 63 9.55 10.50 -8.20
CA GLY A 63 8.27 10.13 -8.82
C GLY A 63 7.45 9.21 -7.93
N VAL A 64 8.07 8.15 -7.40
CA VAL A 64 7.38 7.17 -6.54
C VAL A 64 6.95 7.82 -5.22
N SER A 65 7.83 8.59 -4.58
CA SER A 65 7.52 9.30 -3.33
C SER A 65 6.36 10.28 -3.49
N GLY A 66 6.32 11.01 -4.60
CA GLY A 66 5.23 11.93 -4.92
C GLY A 66 3.89 11.20 -5.13
N ASN A 67 3.89 10.02 -5.73
CA ASN A 67 2.67 9.24 -5.96
C ASN A 67 2.14 8.56 -4.68
N LEU A 68 3.02 8.19 -3.75
CA LEU A 68 2.65 7.53 -2.50
C LEU A 68 2.38 8.49 -1.34
N GLY A 69 2.60 9.79 -1.53
CA GLY A 69 2.45 10.79 -0.47
C GLY A 69 3.62 10.82 0.51
N CYS A 70 4.79 10.26 0.19
CA CYS A 70 6.00 10.39 1.01
C CYS A 70 6.58 11.80 0.87
N THR A 71 5.94 12.80 1.49
CA THR A 71 6.16 14.21 1.12
C THR A 71 7.55 14.72 1.47
N ALA A 72 8.12 14.27 2.61
CA ALA A 72 9.48 14.66 3.01
C ALA A 72 10.53 14.14 2.01
N VAL A 73 10.43 12.87 1.60
CA VAL A 73 11.33 12.27 0.58
C VAL A 73 11.11 12.91 -0.79
N TYR A 74 9.88 13.22 -1.17
CA TYR A 74 9.58 13.93 -2.41
C TYR A 74 10.28 15.31 -2.47
N GLN A 75 10.24 16.07 -1.38
CA GLN A 75 10.85 17.40 -1.31
C GLN A 75 12.38 17.34 -1.41
N THR A 76 13.02 16.49 -0.60
CA THR A 76 14.48 16.35 -0.59
C THR A 76 15.01 15.73 -1.87
N SER A 77 14.31 14.73 -2.42
CA SER A 77 14.70 14.12 -3.71
C SER A 77 14.55 15.10 -4.87
N ARG A 78 13.59 16.04 -4.83
CA ARG A 78 13.48 17.09 -5.85
C ARG A 78 14.72 17.99 -5.86
N LEU A 79 15.18 18.43 -4.69
CA LEU A 79 16.38 19.25 -4.54
C LEU A 79 17.63 18.51 -5.06
N VAL A 80 17.87 17.30 -4.55
CA VAL A 80 19.03 16.48 -4.98
C VAL A 80 18.98 16.19 -6.48
N ASN A 81 17.79 15.93 -7.05
CA ASN A 81 17.66 15.71 -8.49
C ASN A 81 18.05 16.95 -9.31
N GLU A 82 17.72 18.16 -8.83
CA GLU A 82 18.09 19.41 -9.50
C GLU A 82 19.61 19.63 -9.42
N GLU A 83 20.22 19.40 -8.25
CA GLU A 83 21.65 19.50 -8.06
C GLU A 83 22.44 18.50 -8.93
N LEU A 84 21.98 17.25 -9.04
CA LEU A 84 22.55 16.24 -9.92
C LEU A 84 22.48 16.65 -11.39
N LYS A 85 21.34 17.21 -11.84
CA LYS A 85 21.19 17.74 -13.21
C LYS A 85 22.16 18.89 -13.51
N LEU A 86 22.47 19.71 -12.52
CA LEU A 86 23.44 20.80 -12.63
C LEU A 86 24.89 20.32 -12.47
N GLY A 87 25.12 19.04 -12.17
CA GLY A 87 26.43 18.46 -11.91
C GLY A 87 27.08 18.98 -10.62
N LYS A 88 26.28 19.44 -9.66
CA LYS A 88 26.72 20.03 -8.39
C LYS A 88 25.94 19.47 -7.20
N PRO A 89 25.97 18.14 -6.96
CA PRO A 89 25.32 17.56 -5.79
C PRO A 89 25.94 18.08 -4.50
N GLU A 90 25.12 18.61 -3.59
CA GLU A 90 25.59 19.12 -2.30
C GLU A 90 25.56 18.00 -1.24
N PRO A 91 26.65 17.79 -0.48
CA PRO A 91 26.68 16.74 0.54
C PRO A 91 25.61 16.89 1.63
N SER A 92 25.21 18.12 1.97
CA SER A 92 24.12 18.36 2.93
C SER A 92 22.77 17.90 2.39
N SER A 93 22.46 18.21 1.14
CA SER A 93 21.19 17.84 0.48
C SER A 93 21.06 16.33 0.34
N LEU A 94 22.17 15.65 -0.03
CA LEU A 94 22.23 14.18 -0.05
C LEU A 94 22.00 13.58 1.33
N LYS A 95 22.68 14.10 2.35
CA LYS A 95 22.50 13.64 3.73
C LYS A 95 21.05 13.79 4.20
N GLU A 96 20.44 14.94 3.93
CA GLU A 96 19.04 15.22 4.28
C GLU A 96 18.08 14.26 3.57
N LEU A 97 18.29 13.97 2.28
CA LEU A 97 17.52 12.96 1.55
C LEU A 97 17.59 11.59 2.23
N ILE A 98 18.79 11.14 2.62
CA ILE A 98 18.98 9.85 3.28
C ILE A 98 18.31 9.82 4.66
N GLU A 99 18.42 10.90 5.45
CA GLU A 99 17.75 11.00 6.75
C GLU A 99 16.22 10.93 6.61
N GLN A 100 15.63 11.68 5.67
CA GLN A 100 14.19 11.64 5.44
C GLN A 100 13.71 10.29 4.88
N LEU A 101 14.51 9.65 4.03
CA LEU A 101 14.20 8.31 3.54
C LEU A 101 14.22 7.28 4.67
N ASN A 102 15.22 7.29 5.54
CA ASN A 102 15.32 6.37 6.66
C ASN A 102 14.16 6.57 7.66
N GLU A 103 13.80 7.81 7.96
CA GLU A 103 12.64 8.10 8.82
C GLU A 103 11.34 7.62 8.16
N THR A 104 11.18 7.85 6.85
CA THR A 104 10.02 7.35 6.10
C THR A 104 9.94 5.83 6.13
N ILE A 105 11.06 5.14 5.92
CA ILE A 105 11.15 3.67 6.01
C ILE A 105 10.77 3.19 7.41
N ARG A 106 11.25 3.85 8.45
CA ARG A 106 10.92 3.53 9.84
C ARG A 106 9.42 3.69 10.12
N VAL A 107 8.83 4.81 9.69
CA VAL A 107 7.38 5.05 9.81
C VAL A 107 6.58 3.95 9.08
N ILE A 108 7.01 3.58 7.87
CA ILE A 108 6.40 2.49 7.12
C ILE A 108 6.55 1.16 7.86
N GLU A 109 7.70 0.91 8.49
CA GLU A 109 7.98 -0.30 9.25
C GLU A 109 7.06 -0.46 10.47
N GLU A 110 6.80 0.66 11.16
CA GLU A 110 5.92 0.77 12.33
C GLU A 110 4.42 0.77 11.97
N LEU A 111 4.04 0.81 10.68
CA LEU A 111 2.64 0.70 10.30
C LEU A 111 2.04 -0.61 10.82
N PRO A 112 0.77 -0.63 11.22
CA PRO A 112 0.12 -1.88 11.56
C PRO A 112 0.15 -2.79 10.34
N ASP A 113 0.45 -4.07 10.58
CA ASP A 113 0.26 -5.10 9.58
C ASP A 113 -1.25 -5.21 9.30
N ASP A 114 -1.72 -4.45 8.32
CA ASP A 114 -2.95 -4.78 7.57
C ASP A 114 -2.70 -6.02 6.68
N SER A 115 -1.53 -6.65 6.80
CA SER A 115 -1.13 -7.98 6.34
C SER A 115 -1.95 -9.13 6.97
N HIS A 116 -3.18 -8.87 7.42
CA HIS A 116 -4.22 -9.89 7.45
C HIS A 116 -4.91 -9.97 6.08
N THR A 117 -4.11 -10.31 5.07
CA THR A 117 -4.57 -11.19 3.99
C THR A 117 -3.87 -12.53 4.23
N PRO A 118 -4.57 -13.59 4.67
CA PRO A 118 -3.97 -14.90 4.75
C PRO A 118 -3.71 -15.38 3.33
N GLN A 119 -2.44 -15.49 2.95
CA GLN A 119 -2.02 -16.25 1.79
C GLN A 119 -1.30 -17.51 2.28
N ALA A 120 -1.94 -18.65 1.98
CA ALA A 120 -1.45 -20.02 1.92
C ALA A 120 -1.18 -20.79 3.23
N SER A 121 -1.72 -22.02 3.24
CA SER A 121 -1.25 -23.21 3.99
C SER A 121 -1.73 -23.28 5.45
N ASP A 122 -2.64 -24.22 5.72
CA ASP A 122 -3.12 -24.64 7.05
C ASP A 122 -3.71 -23.52 7.93
N ALA A 123 -4.96 -23.11 7.67
CA ALA A 123 -5.68 -22.24 8.59
C ALA A 123 -6.64 -23.03 9.51
N PRO A 124 -6.55 -22.88 10.84
CA PRO A 124 -7.53 -23.40 11.78
C PRO A 124 -8.86 -22.65 11.64
N ALA A 125 -9.94 -23.19 12.20
CA ALA A 125 -11.34 -22.77 12.05
C ALA A 125 -11.63 -21.26 12.23
N ASP A 126 -10.72 -20.48 12.81
CA ASP A 126 -10.85 -19.05 13.08
C ASP A 126 -10.88 -18.15 11.83
N ALA A 127 -10.14 -18.48 10.76
CA ALA A 127 -10.06 -17.62 9.56
C ALA A 127 -11.36 -17.61 8.73
N LYS A 128 -12.04 -18.76 8.66
CA LYS A 128 -13.35 -18.88 8.01
C LYS A 128 -14.40 -18.07 8.77
N GLN A 129 -14.38 -18.14 10.09
CA GLN A 129 -15.32 -17.42 10.95
C GLN A 129 -15.12 -15.90 10.87
N GLN A 130 -13.88 -15.42 10.85
CA GLN A 130 -13.57 -13.99 10.67
C GLN A 130 -14.03 -13.48 9.29
N THR A 131 -13.82 -14.26 8.24
CA THR A 131 -14.25 -13.89 6.88
C THR A 131 -15.76 -13.84 6.77
N LEU A 132 -16.45 -14.80 7.39
CA LEU A 132 -17.91 -14.87 7.43
C LEU A 132 -18.48 -13.64 8.15
N GLN A 133 -17.88 -13.28 9.29
CA GLN A 133 -18.29 -12.12 10.07
C GLN A 133 -18.07 -10.81 9.29
N ALA A 134 -16.93 -10.64 8.62
CA ALA A 134 -16.64 -9.46 7.82
C ALA A 134 -17.59 -9.32 6.62
N LEU A 135 -17.88 -10.41 5.91
CA LEU A 135 -18.85 -10.42 4.81
C LEU A 135 -20.26 -10.06 5.31
N THR A 136 -20.69 -10.67 6.41
CA THR A 136 -22.01 -10.43 7.01
C THR A 136 -22.16 -8.96 7.45
N GLN A 137 -21.15 -8.40 8.11
CA GLN A 137 -21.16 -6.99 8.52
C GLN A 137 -21.21 -6.03 7.33
N ALA A 138 -20.41 -6.29 6.29
CA ALA A 138 -20.42 -5.45 5.08
C ALA A 138 -21.79 -5.44 4.40
N LEU A 139 -22.47 -6.59 4.34
CA LEU A 139 -23.83 -6.70 3.82
C LEU A 139 -24.86 -5.99 4.70
N GLN A 140 -24.78 -6.14 6.03
CA GLN A 140 -25.67 -5.48 6.99
C GLN A 140 -25.55 -3.94 6.97
N HIS A 141 -24.35 -3.42 6.73
CA HIS A 141 -24.08 -1.99 6.66
C HIS A 141 -24.27 -1.40 5.25
N HIS A 142 -24.76 -2.19 4.28
CA HIS A 142 -24.87 -1.82 2.87
C HIS A 142 -23.55 -1.22 2.31
N GLU A 143 -22.42 -1.78 2.76
CA GLU A 143 -21.10 -1.36 2.29
C GLU A 143 -20.95 -1.76 0.81
N TYR A 144 -20.31 -0.92 0.01
CA TYR A 144 -19.98 -1.28 -1.36
C TYR A 144 -18.95 -2.41 -1.37
N ILE A 145 -19.35 -3.58 -1.89
CA ILE A 145 -18.48 -4.75 -2.05
C ILE A 145 -18.26 -4.92 -3.56
N ASN A 146 -17.02 -4.80 -4.01
CA ASN A 146 -16.67 -5.07 -5.40
C ASN A 146 -16.36 -6.55 -5.63
N ASP A 147 -16.34 -6.96 -6.89
CA ASP A 147 -16.13 -8.36 -7.31
C ASP A 147 -14.81 -8.95 -6.79
N ASP A 148 -13.74 -8.15 -6.70
CA ASP A 148 -12.45 -8.61 -6.18
C ASP A 148 -12.49 -8.91 -4.67
N LYS A 149 -13.10 -8.01 -3.87
CA LYS A 149 -13.30 -8.19 -2.42
C LYS A 149 -14.21 -9.40 -2.16
N LEU A 150 -15.29 -9.52 -2.94
CA LEU A 150 -16.24 -10.62 -2.83
C LEU A 150 -15.61 -11.98 -3.18
N ASN A 151 -14.88 -12.06 -4.30
CA ASN A 151 -14.21 -13.30 -4.71
C ASN A 151 -13.16 -13.76 -3.70
N LYS A 152 -12.44 -12.83 -3.06
CA LYS A 152 -11.49 -13.14 -1.98
C LYS A 152 -12.17 -13.75 -0.76
N TRP A 153 -13.29 -13.17 -0.32
CA TRP A 153 -14.06 -13.75 0.79
C TRP A 153 -14.64 -15.11 0.44
N LEU A 154 -15.21 -15.26 -0.76
CA LEU A 154 -15.75 -16.51 -1.27
C LEU A 154 -14.69 -17.61 -1.45
N ALA A 155 -13.42 -17.24 -1.68
CA ALA A 155 -12.31 -18.18 -1.74
C ALA A 155 -11.91 -18.75 -0.37
N VAL A 156 -12.21 -18.04 0.72
CA VAL A 156 -11.90 -18.49 2.10
C VAL A 156 -13.08 -19.26 2.72
N LEU A 157 -14.31 -18.94 2.34
CA LEU A 157 -15.51 -19.55 2.92
C LEU A 157 -15.82 -20.96 2.39
N ASP A 158 -15.14 -21.41 1.32
CA ASP A 158 -15.36 -22.72 0.67
C ASP A 158 -16.84 -23.02 0.41
N PHE A 159 -17.61 -22.02 -0.04
CA PHE A 159 -18.99 -22.23 -0.46
C PHE A 159 -19.07 -22.98 -1.79
N ASP A 160 -20.11 -23.81 -1.92
CA ASP A 160 -20.43 -24.47 -3.20
C ASP A 160 -20.61 -23.45 -4.33
N ASN A 161 -20.33 -23.88 -5.55
CA ASN A 161 -20.40 -23.02 -6.72
C ASN A 161 -21.80 -22.39 -6.93
N SER A 162 -22.85 -23.08 -6.49
CA SER A 162 -24.24 -22.58 -6.51
C SER A 162 -24.45 -21.40 -5.55
N HIS A 163 -23.98 -21.53 -4.30
CA HIS A 163 -24.05 -20.48 -3.30
C HIS A 163 -23.19 -19.28 -3.70
N ARG A 164 -22.00 -19.55 -4.25
CA ARG A 164 -21.09 -18.53 -4.76
C ARG A 164 -21.74 -17.66 -5.84
N GLN A 165 -22.32 -18.29 -6.86
CA GLN A 165 -22.95 -17.55 -7.96
C GLN A 165 -24.15 -16.74 -7.47
N SER A 166 -24.99 -17.35 -6.63
CA SER A 166 -26.16 -16.67 -6.06
C SER A 166 -25.78 -15.45 -5.22
N LEU A 167 -24.66 -15.53 -4.47
CA LEU A 167 -24.15 -14.42 -3.68
C LEU A 167 -23.61 -13.29 -4.57
N ILE A 168 -22.87 -13.64 -5.63
CA ILE A 168 -22.36 -12.67 -6.61
C ILE A 168 -23.52 -11.93 -7.28
N ASP A 169 -24.54 -12.65 -7.72
CA ASP A 169 -25.72 -12.07 -8.38
C ASP A 169 -26.50 -11.15 -7.45
N ALA A 170 -26.68 -11.55 -6.19
CA ALA A 170 -27.37 -10.76 -5.18
C ALA A 170 -26.59 -9.46 -4.84
N VAL A 171 -25.27 -9.54 -4.64
CA VAL A 171 -24.44 -8.35 -4.36
C VAL A 171 -24.38 -7.41 -5.57
N SER A 172 -24.25 -7.96 -6.78
CA SER A 172 -24.26 -7.17 -8.02
C SER A 172 -25.59 -6.47 -8.27
N SER A 173 -26.68 -7.07 -7.81
CA SER A 173 -28.04 -6.51 -7.89
C SER A 173 -28.42 -5.65 -6.67
N LEU A 174 -27.48 -5.41 -5.74
CA LEU A 174 -27.69 -4.68 -4.48
C LEU A 174 -28.78 -5.30 -3.59
N GLU A 175 -29.10 -6.59 -3.77
CA GLU A 175 -30.05 -7.36 -2.97
C GLU A 175 -29.36 -7.87 -1.68
N TYR A 176 -28.94 -6.98 -0.79
CA TYR A 176 -28.15 -7.33 0.41
C TYR A 176 -28.88 -8.29 1.37
N ASP A 177 -30.20 -8.14 1.55
CA ASP A 177 -31.02 -9.04 2.38
C ASP A 177 -31.02 -10.48 1.86
N LYS A 178 -31.06 -10.63 0.53
CA LYS A 178 -31.00 -11.92 -0.14
C LYS A 178 -29.61 -12.54 -0.01
N ALA A 179 -28.56 -11.72 -0.12
CA ALA A 179 -27.19 -12.18 0.12
C ALA A 179 -27.00 -12.71 1.56
N LEU A 180 -27.58 -12.06 2.57
CA LEU A 180 -27.56 -12.54 3.96
C LEU A 180 -28.28 -13.88 4.12
N THR A 181 -29.45 -14.04 3.48
CA THR A 181 -30.22 -15.31 3.49
C THR A 181 -29.42 -16.47 2.89
N ILE A 182 -28.68 -16.21 1.81
CA ILE A 182 -27.80 -17.21 1.16
C ILE A 182 -26.66 -17.62 2.10
N ILE A 183 -26.09 -16.68 2.86
CA ILE A 183 -25.01 -16.97 3.83
C ILE A 183 -25.52 -17.82 4.99
N GLU A 184 -26.69 -17.48 5.55
CA GLU A 184 -27.32 -18.27 6.62
C GLU A 184 -27.63 -19.70 6.15
N GLY A 185 -28.14 -19.85 4.92
CA GLY A 185 -28.40 -21.17 4.33
C GLY A 185 -27.15 -22.00 4.02
N ALA A 186 -26.00 -21.35 3.77
CA ALA A 186 -24.73 -22.01 3.49
C ALA A 186 -23.93 -22.35 4.77
N THR A 187 -24.36 -21.88 5.93
CA THR A 187 -23.67 -22.07 7.22
C THR A 187 -24.47 -22.89 8.25
N ALA A 188 -25.73 -23.21 7.93
CA ALA A 188 -26.60 -24.14 8.67
C ALA A 188 -26.27 -25.60 8.36
#